data_AF-A0A2V7S3W6-F1
#
_entry.id   AF-A0A2V7S3W6-F1
#
_cell.length_a   1.000
_cell.length_b   1.000
_cell.length_c   1.000
_cell.angle_alpha   90.00
_cell.angle_beta   90.00
_cell.angle_gamma   90.00
#
_symmetry.space_group_name_H-M   'P 1'
#
loop_
_entity.id
_entity.type
_entity.pdbx_description
1 polymer ?
#
loop_
_entity_poly.entity_id
_entity_poly.type
_entity_poly.pdbx_seq_one_letter_code
_entity_poly.pdbx_strand_id
1 'polypeptide(L)'
;SRVPVDDPATHLELTMIHEVIVLDHSGPDFALILYASALKLALFGALLVGVLVPRARLPGPAAIAVLVLGLVVVAALVGIVESSMARLRLSRVPQFLIAASVLASLGVILLLMT
;
A
#
# COMPACT_ATOMS: atom_id res chain seq x y z
N SER A 1 -9.43 0.66 4.71
CA SER A 1 -8.27 1.12 3.91
C SER A 1 -7.92 2.51 4.41
N ARG A 2 -6.71 2.74 4.93
CA ARG A 2 -6.32 4.08 5.41
C ARG A 2 -5.93 4.90 4.19
N VAL A 3 -6.88 5.70 3.70
CA VAL A 3 -6.64 6.46 2.48
C VAL A 3 -6.04 7.80 2.89
N PRO A 4 -4.79 8.13 2.50
CA PRO A 4 -4.21 9.46 2.73
C PRO A 4 -4.93 10.54 1.91
N VAL A 5 -5.94 10.14 1.16
CA VAL A 5 -6.71 10.95 0.24
C VAL A 5 -8.19 10.76 0.57
N ASP A 6 -8.83 11.81 1.05
CA ASP A 6 -10.24 11.78 1.43
C ASP A 6 -10.98 12.96 0.79
N ASP A 7 -12.29 12.84 0.70
CA ASP A 7 -13.16 13.97 0.38
C ASP A 7 -13.51 14.74 1.67
N PRO A 8 -13.12 16.02 1.81
CA PRO A 8 -13.47 16.82 2.99
C PRO A 8 -14.98 17.07 3.15
N ALA A 9 -15.80 16.82 2.12
CA ALA A 9 -17.25 17.06 2.17
C ALA A 9 -18.06 15.97 2.89
N THR A 10 -17.48 14.83 3.25
CA THR A 10 -18.18 13.68 3.87
C THR A 10 -18.06 13.60 5.39
N HIS A 11 -17.77 14.72 6.05
CA HIS A 11 -17.56 14.80 7.49
C HIS A 11 -18.90 14.98 8.24
N LEU A 12 -19.50 13.85 8.61
CA LEU A 12 -20.54 13.61 9.64
C LEU A 12 -21.89 13.13 9.12
N GLU A 13 -22.25 11.97 9.70
CA GLU A 13 -23.51 11.23 9.63
C GLU A 13 -23.71 10.42 8.34
N LEU A 14 -23.28 9.15 8.36
CA LEU A 14 -23.80 8.06 7.51
C LEU A 14 -23.46 8.01 6.01
N THR A 15 -22.64 8.90 5.46
CA THR A 15 -22.26 8.84 4.01
C THR A 15 -20.87 8.29 3.74
N MET A 16 -20.12 7.87 4.77
CA MET A 16 -18.84 7.19 4.56
C MET A 16 -19.07 5.72 4.22
N ILE A 17 -19.54 5.46 2.99
CA ILE A 17 -19.92 4.14 2.48
C ILE A 17 -18.84 3.10 2.80
N HIS A 18 -17.56 3.48 2.73
CA HIS A 18 -16.42 2.57 2.96
C HIS A 18 -16.21 2.15 4.42
N GLU A 19 -16.56 3.00 5.40
CA GLU A 19 -16.42 2.67 6.83
C GLU A 19 -17.69 2.00 7.37
N VAL A 20 -18.87 2.40 6.87
CA VAL A 20 -20.16 1.79 7.25
C VAL A 20 -20.21 0.31 6.88
N ILE A 21 -19.69 -0.09 5.71
CA ILE A 21 -19.65 -1.51 5.28
C ILE A 21 -18.87 -2.38 6.29
N VAL A 22 -17.85 -1.82 6.93
CA VAL A 22 -17.04 -2.56 7.92
C VAL A 22 -17.72 -2.56 9.30
N LEU A 23 -18.39 -1.46 9.66
CA LEU A 23 -19.07 -1.29 10.95
C LEU A 23 -20.30 -2.20 11.13
N ASP A 24 -20.92 -2.65 10.04
CA ASP A 24 -22.01 -3.64 10.08
C ASP A 24 -21.55 -5.04 10.51
N HIS A 25 -20.23 -5.32 10.44
CA HIS A 25 -19.66 -6.62 10.81
C HIS A 25 -19.06 -6.57 12.20
N SER A 26 -19.36 -7.57 13.04
CA SER A 26 -18.82 -7.72 14.38
C SER A 26 -18.18 -9.09 14.58
N GLY A 27 -17.23 -9.20 15.52
CA GLY A 27 -16.61 -10.48 15.89
C GLY A 27 -15.76 -11.10 14.77
N PRO A 28 -16.04 -12.35 14.34
CA PRO A 28 -15.18 -13.08 13.40
C PRO A 28 -15.12 -12.44 12.00
N ASP A 29 -16.22 -11.90 11.51
CA ASP A 29 -16.26 -11.29 10.17
C ASP A 29 -15.41 -10.01 10.13
N PHE A 30 -15.44 -9.22 11.21
CA PHE A 30 -14.56 -8.05 11.34
C PHE A 30 -13.07 -8.45 11.39
N ALA A 31 -12.74 -9.56 12.05
CA ALA A 31 -11.37 -10.08 12.06
C ALA A 31 -10.91 -10.51 10.65
N LEU A 32 -11.79 -11.12 9.86
CA LEU A 32 -11.50 -11.48 8.46
C LEU A 32 -11.28 -10.25 7.58
N ILE A 33 -12.06 -9.18 7.76
CA ILE A 33 -11.89 -7.92 7.04
C ILE A 33 -10.52 -7.29 7.38
N LEU A 34 -10.16 -7.25 8.66
CA LEU A 34 -8.87 -6.73 9.09
C LEU A 34 -7.71 -7.59 8.57
N TYR A 35 -7.85 -8.91 8.65
CA TYR A 35 -6.85 -9.85 8.13
C TYR A 35 -6.67 -9.69 6.61
N ALA A 36 -7.75 -9.57 5.85
CA ALA A 36 -7.68 -9.33 4.40
C ALA A 36 -6.95 -8.02 4.07
N SER A 37 -7.17 -6.97 4.87
CA SER A 37 -6.45 -5.68 4.70
C SER A 37 -4.95 -5.82 4.98
N ALA A 38 -4.57 -6.56 6.01
CA ALA A 38 -3.17 -6.85 6.35
C ALA A 38 -2.52 -7.72 5.27
N LEU A 39 -3.24 -8.74 4.77
CA LEU A 39 -2.80 -9.61 3.69
C LEU A 39 -2.57 -8.82 2.40
N LYS A 40 -3.42 -7.85 2.08
CA LYS A 40 -3.27 -6.98 0.92
C LYS A 40 -1.96 -6.19 0.99
N LEU A 41 -1.65 -5.58 2.14
CA LEU A 41 -0.38 -4.87 2.34
C LEU A 41 0.82 -5.83 2.23
N ALA A 42 0.74 -6.99 2.88
CA ALA A 42 1.79 -8.00 2.82
C ALA A 42 2.04 -8.52 1.39
N LEU A 43 0.99 -8.70 0.59
CA LEU A 43 1.08 -9.15 -0.79
C LEU A 43 1.79 -8.12 -1.68
N PHE A 44 1.36 -6.85 -1.63
CA PHE A 44 2.02 -5.79 -2.40
C PHE A 44 3.45 -5.55 -1.93
N GLY A 45 3.70 -5.61 -0.62
CA GLY A 45 5.05 -5.54 -0.05
C GLY A 45 5.93 -6.69 -0.53
N ALA A 46 5.41 -7.92 -0.57
CA ALA A 46 6.17 -9.09 -1.03
C ALA A 46 6.54 -8.99 -2.52
N LEU A 47 5.63 -8.47 -3.35
CA LEU A 47 5.92 -8.16 -4.75
C LEU A 47 7.03 -7.12 -4.88
N LEU A 48 6.96 -6.03 -4.11
CA LEU A 48 7.97 -4.97 -4.11
C LEU A 48 9.35 -5.51 -3.70
N VAL A 49 9.42 -6.24 -2.59
CA VAL A 49 10.67 -6.87 -2.11
C VAL A 49 11.23 -7.84 -3.16
N GLY A 50 10.36 -8.62 -3.82
CA GLY A 50 10.77 -9.56 -4.86
C GLY A 50 11.32 -8.90 -6.12
N VAL A 51 10.81 -7.72 -6.49
CA VAL A 51 11.32 -6.93 -7.63
C VAL A 51 12.66 -6.28 -7.30
N LEU A 52 12.84 -5.76 -6.07
CA LEU A 52 14.07 -5.09 -5.66
C LEU A 52 15.23 -6.06 -5.36
N VAL A 53 14.94 -7.22 -4.77
CA VAL A 53 15.96 -8.17 -4.32
C VAL A 53 15.74 -9.55 -4.95
N PRO A 54 16.57 -9.95 -5.92
CA PRO A 54 16.50 -11.28 -6.53
C PRO A 54 16.82 -12.39 -5.53
N ARG A 55 15.79 -12.96 -4.90
CA ARG A 55 15.93 -14.00 -3.87
C ARG A 55 16.00 -15.44 -4.39
N ALA A 56 15.84 -15.65 -5.69
CA ALA A 56 15.72 -16.98 -6.29
C ALA A 56 16.96 -17.87 -6.13
N ARG A 57 18.15 -17.28 -5.93
CA ARG A 57 19.43 -18.00 -5.76
C ARG A 57 19.84 -18.17 -4.30
N LEU A 58 19.07 -17.63 -3.36
CA LEU A 58 19.38 -17.70 -1.93
C LEU A 58 18.96 -19.07 -1.35
N PRO A 59 19.67 -19.59 -0.35
CA PRO A 59 19.23 -20.76 0.38
C PRO A 59 17.88 -20.48 1.08
N GLY A 60 17.02 -21.48 1.17
CA GLY A 60 15.65 -21.38 1.71
C GLY A 60 15.49 -20.48 2.95
N PRO A 61 16.26 -20.67 4.04
CA PRO A 61 16.13 -19.82 5.23
C PRO A 61 16.55 -18.36 4.98
N ALA A 62 17.57 -18.11 4.17
CA ALA A 62 17.99 -16.75 3.83
C ALA A 62 16.96 -16.04 2.95
N ALA A 63 16.35 -16.76 2.00
CA ALA A 63 15.30 -16.21 1.15
C ALA A 63 14.06 -15.79 1.98
N ILE A 64 13.70 -16.57 3.00
CA ILE A 64 12.62 -16.24 3.95
C ILE A 64 13.02 -15.04 4.81
N ALA A 65 14.23 -15.02 5.36
CA ALA A 65 14.71 -13.91 6.19
C ALA A 65 14.69 -12.58 5.42
N VAL A 66 15.16 -12.57 4.17
CA VAL A 66 15.10 -11.38 3.29
C VAL A 66 13.67 -10.92 3.04
N LEU A 67 12.75 -11.86 2.80
CA LEU A 67 11.34 -11.52 2.60
C LEU A 67 10.73 -10.90 3.85
N VAL A 68 10.92 -11.53 5.02
CA VAL A 68 10.38 -11.05 6.29
C VAL A 68 10.95 -9.68 6.64
N LEU A 69 12.28 -9.51 6.56
CA LEU A 69 12.93 -8.23 6.84
C LEU A 69 12.46 -7.16 5.86
N GLY A 70 12.37 -7.49 4.57
CA GLY A 70 11.85 -6.58 3.54
C GLY A 70 10.42 -6.14 3.81
N LEU A 71 9.54 -7.06 4.22
CA LEU A 71 8.16 -6.73 4.59
C LEU A 71 8.09 -5.80 5.81
N VAL A 72 8.93 -6.03 6.83
CA VAL A 72 9.01 -5.15 8.01
C VAL A 72 9.46 -3.74 7.59
N VAL A 73 10.47 -3.64 6.74
CA VAL A 73 10.96 -2.34 6.23
C VAL A 73 9.86 -1.63 5.43
N VAL A 74 9.19 -2.33 4.51
CA VAL A 74 8.08 -1.75 3.72
C VAL A 74 6.96 -1.28 4.64
N ALA A 75 6.53 -2.09 5.60
CA ALA A 75 5.48 -1.72 6.54
C ALA A 75 5.87 -0.49 7.38
N ALA A 76 7.11 -0.42 7.86
CA ALA A 76 7.61 0.72 8.61
C ALA A 76 7.64 2.01 7.76
N LEU A 77 8.13 1.93 6.51
CA LEU A 77 8.16 3.07 5.60
C LEU A 77 6.75 3.57 5.28
N VAL A 78 5.82 2.66 4.98
CA VAL A 78 4.42 3.00 4.74
C VAL A 78 3.82 3.65 5.99
N GLY A 79 4.05 3.10 7.18
CA GLY A 79 3.57 3.68 8.44
C GLY A 79 4.13 5.08 8.71
N ILE A 80 5.41 5.33 8.39
CA ILE A 80 6.02 6.67 8.52
C ILE A 80 5.39 7.65 7.54
N VAL A 81 5.22 7.26 6.27
CA VAL A 81 4.60 8.10 5.25
C VAL A 81 3.15 8.43 5.63
N GLU A 82 2.37 7.42 6.04
CA GLU A 82 0.99 7.61 6.50
C GLU A 82 0.90 8.50 7.75
N SER A 83 1.84 8.37 8.69
CA SER A 83 1.84 9.17 9.93
C SER A 83 2.30 10.62 9.70
N SER A 84 3.10 10.87 8.66
CA SER A 84 3.67 12.19 8.37
C SER A 84 2.89 12.98 7.32
N MET A 85 2.12 12.32 6.45
CA MET A 85 1.31 12.99 5.44
C MET A 85 0.01 13.53 6.02
N ALA A 86 -0.30 14.79 5.71
CA ALA A 86 -1.65 15.34 5.90
C ALA A 86 -2.63 14.76 4.87
N ARG A 87 -3.93 14.74 5.19
CA ARG A 87 -4.98 14.27 4.26
C ARG A 87 -4.97 15.12 2.98
N LEU A 88 -4.75 14.46 1.86
CA LEU A 88 -4.81 15.03 0.50
C LEU A 88 -6.25 14.98 -0.02
N ARG A 89 -6.58 15.87 -0.96
CA ARG A 89 -7.93 15.90 -1.56
C ARG A 89 -8.10 14.81 -2.61
N LEU A 90 -9.23 14.11 -2.61
CA LEU A 90 -9.56 13.04 -3.57
C LEU A 90 -9.44 13.46 -5.04
N SER A 91 -9.75 14.72 -5.34
CA SER A 91 -9.62 15.30 -6.69
C SER A 91 -8.18 15.36 -7.23
N ARG A 92 -7.16 15.21 -6.37
CA ARG A 92 -5.74 15.23 -6.77
C ARG A 92 -5.18 13.85 -7.11
N VAL A 93 -5.90 12.75 -6.84
CA VAL A 93 -5.46 11.37 -7.13
C VAL A 93 -5.08 11.17 -8.60
N PRO A 94 -5.89 11.61 -9.59
CA PRO A 94 -5.54 11.41 -10.99
C PRO A 94 -4.22 12.09 -11.35
N GLN A 95 -3.93 13.25 -10.76
CA GLN A 95 -2.68 13.99 -11.00
C GLN A 95 -1.46 13.25 -10.45
N PHE A 96 -1.55 12.67 -9.25
CA PHE A 96 -0.47 11.87 -8.68
C PHE A 96 -0.21 10.59 -9.48
N LEU A 97 -1.26 9.92 -9.97
CA LEU A 97 -1.12 8.74 -10.81
C LEU A 97 -0.43 9.08 -12.13
N ILE A 98 -0.84 10.16 -12.80
CA ILE A 98 -0.19 10.61 -14.04
C ILE A 98 1.28 10.92 -13.80
N ALA A 99 1.60 11.67 -12.73
CA ALA A 99 2.98 12.01 -12.40
C ALA A 99 3.84 10.75 -12.14
N ALA A 100 3.31 9.78 -11.38
CA ALA A 100 4.00 8.51 -11.11
C ALA A 100 4.20 7.69 -12.39
N SER A 101 3.18 7.60 -13.26
CA SER A 101 3.28 6.89 -14.55
C SER A 101 4.30 7.53 -15.48
N VAL A 102 4.35 8.87 -15.54
CA VAL A 102 5.34 9.60 -16.34
C VAL A 102 6.75 9.31 -15.83
N LEU A 103 6.99 9.41 -14.52
CA LEU A 103 8.30 9.08 -13.92
C LEU A 103 8.71 7.62 -14.17
N ALA A 104 7.79 6.67 -14.04
CA ALA A 104 8.06 5.26 -14.32
C ALA A 104 8.43 5.03 -15.79
N SER A 105 7.67 5.62 -16.73
CA SER A 105 7.96 5.52 -18.17
C SER A 105 9.31 6.14 -18.54
N LEU A 106 9.64 7.30 -17.96
CA LEU A 106 10.94 7.94 -18.13
C LEU A 106 12.08 7.03 -17.64
N GLY A 107 11.92 6.38 -16.49
CA GLY A 107 12.89 5.42 -15.97
C GLY A 107 13.10 4.22 -16.90
N VAL A 108 12.02 3.68 -17.48
CA VAL A 108 12.09 2.58 -18.45
C VAL A 108 12.81 3.02 -19.73
N ILE A 109 12.51 4.21 -20.24
CA ILE A 109 13.18 4.76 -21.43
C ILE A 109 14.67 4.92 -21.15
N LEU A 110 15.05 5.50 -20.01
CA LEU A 110 16.45 5.69 -19.63
C LEU A 110 17.19 4.35 -19.58
N LEU A 111 16.62 3.34 -18.91
CA LEU A 111 17.17 1.99 -18.83
C LEU A 111 17.36 1.35 -20.21
N LEU A 112 16.46 1.62 -21.15
CA LEU A 112 16.52 1.05 -22.51
C LEU A 112 17.55 1.78 -23.39
N MET A 113 17.89 3.02 -23.07
CA MET A 113 18.90 3.79 -23.79
C MET A 113 20.34 3.54 -23.28
N THR A 114 20.49 3.13 -22.02
CA THR A 114 21.78 2.74 -21.41
C THR A 114 22.14 1.30 -21.72
#